data_AF-A0AAW1P6Y1-F1
#
_entry.id   AF-A0AAW1P6Y1-F1
#
_cell.length_a   1.000
_cell.length_b   1.000
_cell.length_c   1.000
_cell.angle_alpha   90.00
_cell.angle_beta   90.00
_cell.angle_gamma   90.00
#
_symmetry.space_group_name_H-M   'P 1'
#
loop_
_entity.id
_entity.type
_entity.pdbx_description
1 polymer ?
#
loop_
_entity_poly.entity_id
_entity_poly.type
_entity_poly.pdbx_seq_one_letter_code
_entity_poly.pdbx_strand_id
1 'polypeptide(L)'
;MPTHLDSIREDVANMPRKGPKDNLIVDRFDHIFGNFLTSKGKVRRMDLIIAPAEEEAFCILGWTGSRQWLRYLRLYASQRGMYLNSHRLMRKGEDGRAYIIPDEVPPLDRAKQPFWPPGWGPGCKVTCERDILELLEIPYREPHERNCP
;
A
#
# COMPACT_ATOMS: atom_id res chain seq x y z
N MET A 1 -17.60 -14.33 8.34
CA MET A 1 -16.55 -13.46 8.92
C MET A 1 -16.25 -12.38 7.90
N PRO A 2 -16.02 -11.12 8.32
CA PRO A 2 -15.59 -10.07 7.39
C PRO A 2 -14.26 -10.46 6.75
N THR A 3 -14.06 -10.09 5.48
CA THR A 3 -12.77 -10.28 4.81
C THR A 3 -11.71 -9.33 5.38
N HIS A 4 -10.42 -9.58 5.14
CA HIS A 4 -9.37 -8.65 5.59
C HIS A 4 -9.56 -7.26 4.95
N LEU A 5 -10.04 -7.21 3.71
CA LEU A 5 -10.39 -5.97 3.02
C LEU A 5 -11.54 -5.21 3.68
N ASP A 6 -12.59 -5.90 4.15
CA ASP A 6 -13.70 -5.27 4.86
C ASP A 6 -13.21 -4.60 6.15
N SER A 7 -12.36 -5.28 6.90
CA SER A 7 -11.77 -4.70 8.11
C SER A 7 -10.84 -3.51 7.81
N ILE A 8 -10.06 -3.57 6.72
CA ILE A 8 -9.23 -2.43 6.29
C ILE A 8 -10.11 -1.24 5.89
N ARG A 9 -11.24 -1.48 5.23
CA ARG A 9 -12.21 -0.43 4.88
C ARG A 9 -12.79 0.23 6.13
N GLU A 10 -13.13 -0.55 7.15
CA GLU A 10 -13.57 -0.02 8.44
C GLU A 10 -12.50 0.83 9.11
N ASP A 11 -11.23 0.39 9.08
CA ASP A 11 -10.11 1.16 9.63
C ASP A 11 -9.97 2.52 8.93
N VAL A 12 -10.03 2.55 7.59
CA VAL A 12 -9.95 3.78 6.78
C VAL A 12 -11.17 4.67 7.01
N ALA A 13 -12.36 4.09 7.11
CA ALA A 13 -13.59 4.83 7.40
C ALA A 13 -13.57 5.47 8.79
N ASN A 14 -13.02 4.78 9.79
CA ASN A 14 -12.92 5.26 11.17
C ASN A 14 -11.67 6.13 11.43
N MET A 15 -10.75 6.24 10.48
CA MET A 15 -9.51 6.99 10.65
C MET A 15 -9.81 8.50 10.90
N PRO A 16 -9.22 9.11 11.93
CA PRO A 16 -9.37 10.54 12.18
C PRO A 16 -8.80 11.38 11.02
N ARG A 17 -9.40 12.55 10.76
CA ARG A 17 -8.94 13.48 9.70
C ARG A 17 -7.48 13.94 9.89
N LYS A 18 -6.99 13.92 11.13
CA LYS A 18 -5.58 14.12 11.48
C LYS A 18 -4.96 12.72 11.39
N GLY A 19 -4.07 12.50 10.42
CA GLY A 19 -3.51 11.19 10.07
C GLY A 19 -3.00 10.36 11.27
N PRO A 20 -2.78 9.05 11.07
CA PRO A 20 -2.59 8.10 12.16
C PRO A 20 -1.48 8.52 13.13
N LYS A 21 -1.75 8.40 14.44
CA LYS A 21 -0.76 8.63 15.49
C LYS A 21 0.26 7.49 15.60
N ASP A 22 -0.10 6.29 15.15
CA ASP A 22 0.75 5.09 15.19
C ASP A 22 0.86 4.43 13.82
N ASN A 23 2.09 4.09 13.43
CA ASN A 23 2.45 3.40 12.17
C ASN A 23 2.25 1.88 12.24
N LEU A 24 1.52 1.38 13.24
CA LEU A 24 1.47 -0.04 13.56
C LEU A 24 0.02 -0.49 13.54
N ILE A 25 -0.18 -1.66 12.91
CA ILE A 25 -1.43 -2.41 12.74
C ILE A 25 -2.09 -2.00 11.41
N VAL A 26 -2.15 -2.83 10.36
CA VAL A 26 -1.98 -4.29 10.30
C VAL A 26 -1.60 -4.63 8.86
N ASP A 27 -0.36 -5.06 8.63
CA ASP A 27 -0.20 -5.99 7.52
C ASP A 27 -0.97 -7.25 7.92
N ARG A 28 -2.04 -7.56 7.18
CA ARG A 28 -2.97 -8.67 7.43
C ARG A 28 -2.65 -9.88 6.58
N PHE A 29 -1.55 -9.88 5.84
CA PHE A 29 -1.09 -11.09 5.15
C PHE A 29 -0.75 -12.17 6.16
N ASP A 30 -0.81 -13.43 5.72
CA ASP A 30 -0.32 -14.53 6.53
C ASP A 30 1.21 -14.50 6.52
N HIS A 31 1.82 -14.44 7.70
CA HIS A 31 3.26 -14.43 7.87
C HIS A 31 3.76 -15.73 8.48
N ILE A 32 4.84 -16.28 7.92
CA ILE A 32 5.60 -17.38 8.49
C ILE A 32 7.00 -16.85 8.78
N PHE A 33 7.29 -16.64 10.07
CA PHE A 33 8.61 -16.25 10.53
C PHE A 33 9.37 -17.48 11.01
N GLY A 34 10.59 -17.68 10.49
CA GLY A 34 11.35 -18.87 10.81
C GLY A 34 12.84 -18.73 10.58
N ASN A 35 13.54 -19.80 10.92
CA ASN A 35 14.95 -19.96 10.67
C ASN A 35 15.16 -21.07 9.63
N PHE A 36 15.90 -20.76 8.57
CA PHE A 36 16.28 -21.70 7.54
C PHE A 36 17.74 -22.12 7.72
N LEU A 37 17.96 -23.43 7.85
CA LEU A 37 19.31 -24.02 7.87
C LEU A 37 19.76 -24.26 6.43
N THR A 38 20.76 -23.52 5.98
CA THR A 38 21.37 -23.74 4.67
C THR A 38 22.12 -25.07 4.64
N SER A 39 22.33 -25.64 3.44
CA SER A 39 23.11 -26.87 3.25
C SER A 39 24.54 -26.83 3.80
N LYS A 40 25.09 -25.63 4.01
CA LYS A 40 26.42 -25.39 4.62
C LYS A 40 26.37 -25.21 6.15
N GLY A 41 25.24 -25.50 6.80
CA GLY A 41 25.09 -25.40 8.25
C GLY A 41 24.88 -23.98 8.80
N LYS A 42 24.76 -22.96 7.94
CA LYS A 42 24.46 -21.58 8.39
C LYS A 42 22.96 -21.39 8.56
N VAL A 43 22.55 -20.88 9.72
CA VAL A 43 21.16 -20.48 10.00
C VAL A 43 20.92 -19.07 9.47
N ARG A 44 19.82 -18.87 8.75
CA ARG A 44 19.35 -17.58 8.25
C ARG A 44 17.92 -17.34 8.71
N ARG A 45 17.59 -16.12 9.09
CA ARG A 45 16.21 -15.73 9.35
C ARG A 45 15.48 -15.62 8.02
N MET A 46 14.31 -16.22 7.92
CA MET A 46 13.49 -16.26 6.71
C MET A 46 12.07 -15.87 7.09
N ASP A 47 11.51 -14.94 6.32
CA ASP A 47 10.14 -14.48 6.46
C ASP A 47 9.42 -14.86 5.16
N LEU A 48 8.32 -15.61 5.24
CA LEU A 48 7.41 -15.81 4.12
C LEU A 48 6.12 -15.03 4.35
N ILE A 49 5.65 -14.37 3.30
CA ILE A 49 4.41 -13.60 3.29
C ILE A 49 3.52 -14.20 2.21
N ILE A 50 2.27 -14.51 2.55
CA ILE A 50 1.29 -15.05 1.61
C ILE A 50 0.25 -13.96 1.34
N ALA A 51 0.18 -13.52 0.09
CA ALA A 51 -0.72 -12.48 -0.38
C ALA A 51 -1.63 -13.00 -1.51
N PRO A 52 -2.89 -12.54 -1.60
CA PRO A 52 -3.72 -12.74 -2.77
C PRO A 52 -3.08 -12.15 -4.04
N ALA A 53 -3.35 -12.75 -5.20
CA ALA A 53 -2.78 -12.30 -6.48
C ALA A 53 -3.15 -10.85 -6.80
N GLU A 54 -4.35 -10.41 -6.42
CA GLU A 54 -4.79 -9.04 -6.63
C GLU A 54 -4.03 -8.03 -5.75
N GLU A 55 -3.38 -8.47 -4.68
CA GLU A 55 -2.61 -7.66 -3.73
C GLU A 55 -1.09 -7.77 -3.95
N GLU A 56 -0.64 -8.56 -4.95
CA GLU A 56 0.77 -8.84 -5.21
C GLU A 56 1.61 -7.57 -5.34
N ALA A 57 1.18 -6.62 -6.17
CA ALA A 57 1.91 -5.37 -6.39
C ALA A 57 2.08 -4.55 -5.09
N PHE A 58 1.05 -4.49 -4.25
CA PHE A 58 1.09 -3.78 -2.97
C PHE A 58 1.93 -4.52 -1.94
N CYS A 59 1.89 -5.86 -1.95
CA CYS A 59 2.73 -6.70 -1.10
C CYS A 59 4.20 -6.51 -1.42
N ILE A 60 4.58 -6.60 -2.71
CA ILE A 60 5.96 -6.39 -3.16
C ILE A 60 6.44 -5.00 -2.74
N LEU A 61 5.64 -3.95 -2.99
CA LEU A 61 5.99 -2.59 -2.57
C LEU A 61 6.20 -2.48 -1.05
N GLY A 62 5.25 -3.00 -0.27
CA GLY A 62 5.25 -2.94 1.18
C GLY A 62 6.40 -3.69 1.85
N TRP A 63 6.95 -4.72 1.20
CA TRP A 63 8.00 -5.57 1.74
C TRP A 63 9.38 -5.39 1.08
N THR A 64 9.46 -4.69 -0.04
CA THR A 64 10.75 -4.31 -0.66
C THR A 64 11.47 -3.23 0.13
N GLY A 65 10.73 -2.26 0.70
CA GLY A 65 11.31 -1.18 1.49
C GLY A 65 12.02 -0.08 0.66
N SER A 66 12.87 0.76 1.27
CA SER A 66 13.26 0.76 2.69
C SER A 66 12.14 1.21 3.64
N ARG A 67 12.28 0.93 4.95
CA ARG A 67 11.29 1.35 5.98
C ARG A 67 11.04 2.86 5.93
N GLN A 68 12.09 3.65 5.77
CA GLN A 68 11.99 5.11 5.73
C GLN A 68 11.33 5.59 4.43
N TRP A 69 11.68 4.97 3.30
CA TRP A 69 11.07 5.27 2.02
C TRP A 69 9.56 5.01 2.04
N LEU A 70 9.13 3.85 2.55
CA LEU A 70 7.71 3.52 2.71
C LEU A 70 6.98 4.49 3.63
N ARG A 71 7.64 4.94 4.71
CA ARG A 71 7.06 5.94 5.62
C ARG A 71 6.80 7.27 4.89
N TYR A 72 7.74 7.73 4.07
CA TYR A 72 7.56 8.93 3.28
C TYR A 72 6.51 8.76 2.18
N LEU A 73 6.46 7.59 1.53
CA LEU A 73 5.44 7.29 0.53
C LEU A 73 4.02 7.32 1.13
N ARG A 74 3.82 6.70 2.29
CA ARG A 74 2.55 6.73 3.02
C ARG A 74 2.19 8.13 3.50
N LEU A 75 3.17 8.89 4.00
CA LEU A 75 2.98 10.29 4.37
C LEU A 75 2.55 11.15 3.17
N TYR A 76 3.17 10.94 2.02
CA TYR A 76 2.86 11.64 0.78
C TYR A 76 1.43 11.33 0.31
N ALA A 77 1.01 10.07 0.32
CA ALA A 77 -0.37 9.69 0.05
C ALA A 77 -1.35 10.34 1.05
N SER A 78 -1.00 10.31 2.34
CA SER A 78 -1.81 10.90 3.41
C SER A 78 -2.02 12.41 3.25
N GLN A 79 -1.00 13.16 2.85
CA GLN A 79 -1.10 14.60 2.59
C GLN A 79 -2.11 14.93 1.47
N ARG A 80 -2.29 14.02 0.52
CA ARG A 80 -3.27 14.10 -0.58
C ARG A 80 -4.65 13.55 -0.21
N GLY A 81 -4.85 13.09 1.02
CA GLY A 81 -6.13 12.51 1.47
C GLY A 81 -6.32 11.04 1.05
N MET A 82 -5.25 10.36 0.68
CA MET A 82 -5.24 8.93 0.35
C MET A 82 -4.54 8.14 1.46
N TYR A 83 -4.84 6.85 1.55
CA TYR A 83 -4.27 5.92 2.51
C TYR A 83 -3.64 4.76 1.76
N LEU A 84 -2.31 4.65 1.86
CA LEU A 84 -1.54 3.57 1.27
C LEU A 84 -1.12 2.57 2.35
N ASN A 85 -1.42 1.30 2.14
CA ASN A 85 -0.93 0.19 2.96
C ASN A 85 -0.35 -0.93 2.07
N SER A 86 0.01 -2.08 2.67
CA SER A 86 0.56 -3.23 1.94
C SER A 86 -0.49 -4.01 1.13
N HIS A 87 -1.77 -3.64 1.21
CA HIS A 87 -2.89 -4.32 0.53
C HIS A 87 -3.45 -3.50 -0.64
N ARG A 88 -3.74 -2.21 -0.41
CA ARG A 88 -4.45 -1.31 -1.31
C ARG A 88 -4.06 0.15 -1.10
N LEU A 89 -4.39 0.96 -2.10
CA LEU A 89 -4.53 2.41 -2.00
C LEU A 89 -6.01 2.74 -1.84
N MET A 90 -6.37 3.54 -0.83
CA MET A 90 -7.75 3.89 -0.53
C MET A 90 -7.93 5.38 -0.28
N ARG A 91 -9.16 5.89 -0.41
CA ARG A 91 -9.53 7.23 0.07
C ARG A 91 -10.88 7.21 0.74
N LYS A 92 -11.10 8.15 1.65
CA LYS A 92 -12.39 8.34 2.32
C LYS A 92 -13.27 9.27 1.48
N GLY A 93 -14.48 8.83 1.16
CA GLY A 93 -15.49 9.65 0.49
C GLY A 93 -16.14 10.65 1.43
N GLU A 94 -16.92 11.58 0.86
CA GLU A 94 -17.70 12.57 1.62
C GLU A 94 -18.78 11.93 2.49
N ASP A 95 -19.29 10.78 2.06
CA ASP A 95 -20.22 9.90 2.77
C ASP A 95 -19.58 9.18 3.98
N GLY A 96 -18.27 9.34 4.17
CA GLY A 96 -17.51 8.70 5.24
C GLY A 96 -17.09 7.26 4.96
N ARG A 97 -17.40 6.70 3.77
CA ARG A 97 -17.00 5.34 3.39
C ARG A 97 -15.58 5.32 2.81
N ALA A 98 -14.93 4.17 2.88
CA ALA A 98 -13.63 3.95 2.26
C ALA A 98 -13.81 3.36 0.86
N TYR A 99 -13.12 3.96 -0.11
CA TYR A 99 -13.13 3.55 -1.51
C TYR A 99 -11.73 3.14 -1.95
N ILE A 100 -11.65 2.08 -2.76
CA ILE A 100 -10.41 1.53 -3.30
C ILE A 100 -10.02 2.29 -4.58
N ILE A 101 -8.77 2.70 -4.65
CA ILE A 101 -8.16 3.32 -5.82
C ILE A 101 -7.31 2.24 -6.51
N PRO A 102 -7.40 2.06 -7.83
CA PRO A 102 -8.27 2.75 -8.80
C PRO A 102 -9.60 2.03 -9.06
N ASP A 103 -9.86 0.89 -8.43
CA ASP A 103 -11.00 0.01 -8.75
C ASP A 103 -12.36 0.70 -8.64
N GLU A 104 -12.56 1.55 -7.63
CA GLU A 104 -13.84 2.19 -7.34
C GLU A 104 -13.83 3.68 -7.64
N VAL A 105 -12.69 4.35 -7.45
CA VAL A 105 -12.57 5.80 -7.55
C VAL A 105 -11.19 6.25 -8.07
N PRO A 106 -11.11 7.42 -8.73
CA PRO A 106 -9.83 8.03 -9.08
C PRO A 106 -8.98 8.40 -7.85
N PRO A 107 -7.64 8.45 -8.02
CA PRO A 107 -6.75 9.07 -7.04
C PRO A 107 -7.00 10.58 -6.89
N LEU A 108 -6.34 11.16 -5.88
CA LEU A 108 -6.38 12.59 -5.60
C LEU A 108 -5.06 13.26 -5.97
N ASP A 109 -5.17 14.40 -6.64
CA ASP A 109 -4.01 15.24 -6.98
C ASP A 109 -3.50 16.01 -5.75
N ARG A 110 -2.50 16.87 -5.96
CA ARG A 110 -1.96 17.73 -4.90
C ARG A 110 -2.98 18.74 -4.35
N ALA A 111 -3.95 19.16 -5.15
CA ALA A 111 -5.06 20.02 -4.75
C ALA A 111 -6.23 19.25 -4.10
N LYS A 112 -6.09 17.93 -3.93
CA LYS A 112 -7.14 16.99 -3.44
C LYS A 112 -8.35 16.90 -4.37
N GLN A 113 -8.16 17.19 -5.65
CA GLN A 113 -9.17 16.99 -6.67
C GLN A 113 -9.04 15.59 -7.28
N PRO A 114 -10.17 14.94 -7.62
CA PRO A 114 -10.15 13.68 -8.35
C PRO A 114 -9.47 13.85 -9.71
N PHE A 115 -8.51 13.00 -10.03
CA PHE A 115 -7.86 13.00 -11.35
C PHE A 115 -7.51 11.57 -11.79
N TRP A 116 -7.40 11.36 -13.09
CA TRP A 116 -6.85 10.13 -13.66
C TRP A 116 -5.50 10.46 -14.30
N PRO A 117 -4.41 9.72 -13.96
CA PRO A 117 -3.18 9.85 -14.72
C PRO A 117 -3.39 9.46 -16.19
N PRO A 118 -2.53 9.91 -17.13
CA PRO A 118 -2.65 9.52 -18.53
C PRO A 118 -2.68 8.00 -18.72
N GLY A 119 -3.66 7.48 -19.46
CA GLY A 119 -3.85 6.04 -19.67
C GLY A 119 -4.65 5.33 -18.58
N TRP A 120 -5.01 6.02 -17.50
CA TRP A 120 -5.86 5.49 -16.44
C TRP A 120 -7.32 5.87 -16.61
N GLY A 121 -8.21 5.04 -16.08
CA GLY A 121 -9.65 5.29 -16.06
C GLY A 121 -10.41 4.22 -15.27
N PRO A 122 -11.75 4.30 -15.27
CA PRO A 122 -12.59 3.31 -14.61
C PRO A 122 -12.32 1.88 -15.14
N GLY A 123 -12.14 0.93 -14.23
CA GLY A 123 -11.87 -0.48 -14.56
C GLY A 123 -10.38 -0.82 -14.75
N CYS A 124 -9.49 0.17 -14.74
CA CYS A 124 -8.05 -0.09 -14.61
C CYS A 124 -7.75 -0.75 -13.26
N LYS A 125 -6.78 -1.67 -13.24
CA LYS A 125 -6.32 -2.37 -12.04
C LYS A 125 -4.83 -2.18 -11.86
N VAL A 126 -4.40 -2.21 -10.61
CA VAL A 126 -2.97 -2.25 -10.27
C VAL A 126 -2.46 -3.66 -10.52
N THR A 127 -1.42 -3.78 -11.35
CA THR A 127 -0.77 -5.06 -11.68
C THR A 127 0.69 -5.08 -11.27
N CYS A 128 1.33 -3.93 -11.12
CA CYS A 128 2.72 -3.82 -10.71
C CYS A 128 2.99 -2.59 -9.82
N GLU A 129 4.19 -2.50 -9.25
CA GLU A 129 4.57 -1.38 -8.38
C GLU A 129 4.59 -0.02 -9.12
N ARG A 130 4.87 -0.03 -10.43
CA ARG A 130 4.88 1.18 -11.26
C ARG A 130 3.51 1.85 -11.26
N ASP A 131 2.46 1.06 -11.39
CA ASP A 131 1.08 1.52 -11.38
C ASP A 131 0.75 2.29 -10.09
N ILE A 132 1.21 1.79 -8.94
CA ILE A 132 1.00 2.42 -7.64
C ILE A 132 1.68 3.80 -7.59
N LEU A 133 2.90 3.90 -8.11
CA LEU A 133 3.65 5.16 -8.14
C LEU A 133 3.06 6.15 -9.15
N GLU A 134 2.57 5.69 -10.30
CA GLU A 134 1.87 6.52 -11.28
C GLU A 134 0.56 7.11 -10.72
N LEU A 135 -0.25 6.30 -10.01
CA LEU A 135 -1.45 6.77 -9.32
C LEU A 135 -1.16 7.85 -8.26
N LEU A 136 0.07 7.87 -7.72
CA LEU A 136 0.55 8.88 -6.77
C LEU A 136 1.29 10.04 -7.44
N GLU A 137 1.41 10.06 -8.78
CA GLU A 137 2.21 11.03 -9.54
C GLU A 137 3.68 11.06 -9.09
N ILE A 138 4.23 9.91 -8.73
CA ILE A 138 5.63 9.75 -8.32
C ILE A 138 6.38 9.05 -9.46
N PRO A 139 7.52 9.58 -9.92
CA PRO A 139 8.37 8.87 -10.86
C PRO A 139 8.77 7.50 -10.30
N TYR A 140 8.59 6.46 -11.11
CA TYR A 140 9.01 5.12 -10.74
C TYR A 140 10.50 5.09 -10.41
N ARG A 141 10.85 4.39 -9.34
CA ARG A 141 12.22 4.13 -8.91
C ARG A 141 12.41 2.63 -8.76
N GLU A 142 13.54 2.13 -9.20
CA GLU A 142 13.89 0.73 -9.03
C GLU A 142 14.14 0.39 -7.56
N PRO A 143 13.96 -0.87 -7.13
CA PRO A 143 14.15 -1.29 -5.73
C PRO A 143 15.48 -0.82 -5.11
N HIS A 144 16.58 -0.85 -5.87
CA HIS A 144 17.90 -0.44 -5.38
C HIS A 144 18.04 1.08 -5.18
N GLU A 145 17.16 1.89 -5.77
CA GLU A 145 17.10 3.35 -5.63
C GLU A 145 16.20 3.81 -4.46
N ARG A 146 15.50 2.87 -3.80
CA ARG A 146 14.58 3.12 -2.67
C ARG A 146 15.26 2.99 -1.30
N ASN A 147 16.59 2.88 -1.30
CA ASN A 147 17.40 2.76 -0.08
C ASN A 147 17.54 4.12 0.60
N CYS A 148 16.49 4.55 1.31
CA CYS A 148 16.56 5.71 2.20
C CYS A 148 17.14 5.31 3.56
N PRO A 149 18.14 6.05 4.07
CA PRO A 149 18.71 5.85 5.41
C PRO A 149 17.72 6.18 6.54
#